data_AF-F3KLY3-F1
#
_entry.id   AF-F3KLY3-F1
#
_cell.length_a   1.000
_cell.length_b   1.000
_cell.length_c   1.000
_cell.angle_alpha   90.00
_cell.angle_beta   90.00
_cell.angle_gamma   90.00
#
_symmetry.space_group_name_H-M   'P 1'
#
loop_
_entity.id
_entity.type
_entity.pdbx_description
1 polymer ?
#
loop_
_entity_poly.entity_id
_entity_poly.type
_entity_poly.pdbx_seq_one_letter_code
_entity_poly.pdbx_strand_id
1 'polypeptide(L)' 'MKICNICHRISGTDQDHLDCIQKIRIENEDENFKQNIPEKLDLAKDTLGLDVEVKAILEHLTKENKKENSS' A
#
# COMPACT_ATOMS: atom_id res chain seq x y z
N MET A 1 9.89 27.22 -17.78
CA MET A 1 10.49 25.93 -17.36
C MET A 1 10.97 26.09 -15.94
N LYS A 2 10.55 25.21 -15.04
CA LYS A 2 11.03 25.17 -13.65
C LYS A 2 11.52 23.77 -13.28
N ILE A 3 12.17 23.64 -12.13
CA ILE A 3 12.44 22.34 -11.52
C ILE A 3 11.14 21.87 -10.84
N CYS A 4 10.74 20.63 -11.09
CA CYS A 4 9.60 20.02 -10.43
C CYS A 4 9.93 19.83 -8.94
N ASN A 5 9.12 20.37 -8.04
CA ASN A 5 9.36 20.30 -6.59
C ASN A 5 9.15 18.90 -5.99
N ILE A 6 8.62 17.97 -6.78
CA ILE A 6 8.24 16.62 -6.33
C ILE A 6 9.33 15.61 -6.70
N CYS A 7 9.76 15.62 -7.96
CA CYS A 7 10.77 14.69 -8.47
C CYS A 7 12.14 15.33 -8.73
N HIS A 8 12.27 16.65 -8.54
CA HIS A 8 13.50 17.43 -8.74
C HIS A 8 14.07 17.37 -10.16
N ARG A 9 13.25 17.03 -11.17
CA ARG A 9 13.61 17.07 -12.60
C ARG A 9 13.03 18.29 -13.29
N ILE A 10 13.61 18.69 -14.43
CA ILE A 10 13.12 19.84 -15.20
C ILE A 10 11.71 19.55 -15.72
N SER A 11 10.82 20.53 -15.56
CA SER A 11 9.51 20.57 -16.20
C SER A 11 9.54 21.45 -17.44
N GLY A 12 8.94 20.95 -18.53
CA GLY A 12 8.78 21.69 -19.79
C GLY A 12 7.82 22.87 -19.68
N THR A 13 7.07 22.97 -18.58
CA THR A 13 6.16 24.07 -18.28
C THR A 13 6.63 24.83 -17.02
N ASP A 14 5.91 25.87 -16.64
CA ASP A 14 6.11 26.56 -15.35
C ASP A 14 5.41 25.85 -14.18
N GLN A 15 4.93 24.62 -14.38
CA GLN A 15 4.20 23.81 -13.41
C GLN A 15 4.92 22.48 -13.13
N ASP A 16 4.61 21.86 -11.99
CA ASP A 16 5.13 20.53 -11.66
C ASP A 16 4.53 19.48 -12.61
N HIS A 17 5.16 18.30 -12.74
CA HIS A 17 4.65 17.27 -13.64
C HIS A 17 3.26 16.82 -13.20
N LEU A 18 2.35 16.66 -14.17
CA LEU A 18 0.99 16.19 -13.90
C LEU A 18 1.00 14.87 -13.12
N ASP A 19 1.86 13.93 -13.53
CA ASP A 19 1.99 12.62 -12.88
C ASP A 19 2.48 12.75 -11.42
N CYS A 20 3.40 13.68 -11.16
CA CYS A 20 3.89 13.93 -9.80
C CYS A 20 2.80 14.51 -8.91
N ILE A 21 2.01 15.45 -9.43
CA ILE A 21 0.88 16.06 -8.72
C ILE A 21 -0.18 15.00 -8.41
N GLN A 22 -0.54 14.17 -9.39
CA GLN A 22 -1.51 13.09 -9.19
C GLN A 22 -1.03 12.04 -8.20
N LYS A 23 0.26 11.66 -8.22
CA LYS A 23 0.85 10.72 -7.26
C LYS A 23 0.73 11.22 -5.81
N ILE A 24 1.12 12.47 -5.56
CA ILE A 24 0.96 13.10 -4.25
C ILE A 24 -0.51 13.15 -3.84
N ARG A 25 -1.39 13.50 -4.79
CA ARG A 25 -2.82 13.56 -4.53
C ARG A 25 -3.39 12.20 -4.11
N ILE A 26 -3.05 11.13 -4.81
CA ILE A 26 -3.41 9.75 -4.44
C ILE A 26 -2.82 9.40 -3.07
N GLU A 27 -1.53 9.64 -2.84
CA GLU A 27 -0.85 9.29 -1.59
C GLU A 27 -1.41 10.04 -0.35
N ASN A 28 -1.95 11.25 -0.52
CA ASN A 28 -2.49 12.11 0.55
C ASN A 28 -4.02 12.06 0.68
N GLU A 29 -4.79 11.87 -0.41
CA GLU A 29 -6.24 11.67 -0.35
C GLU A 29 -6.58 10.31 0.30
N ASP A 30 -5.66 9.35 0.28
CA ASP A 30 -5.83 8.01 0.88
C ASP A 30 -5.54 7.92 2.38
N GLU A 31 -5.41 9.02 3.13
CA GLU A 31 -5.30 8.90 4.60
C GLU A 31 -6.56 8.24 5.21
N ASN A 32 -7.74 8.52 4.66
CA ASN A 32 -8.98 7.85 5.07
C ASN A 32 -9.02 6.39 4.62
N PHE A 33 -8.51 6.08 3.42
CA PHE A 33 -8.40 4.68 2.97
C PHE A 33 -7.39 3.90 3.80
N LYS A 34 -6.20 4.45 4.10
CA LYS A 34 -5.19 3.85 4.99
C LYS A 34 -5.75 3.56 6.38
N GLN A 35 -6.61 4.42 6.92
CA GLN A 35 -7.31 4.17 8.19
C GLN A 35 -8.35 3.04 8.08
N ASN A 36 -9.03 2.91 6.95
CA ASN A 36 -10.00 1.83 6.67
C ASN A 36 -9.36 0.54 6.14
N ILE A 37 -8.07 0.55 5.76
CA ILE A 37 -7.36 -0.63 5.27
C ILE A 37 -7.35 -1.72 6.34
N PRO A 38 -6.90 -1.48 7.60
CA PRO A 38 -6.92 -2.50 8.64
C PRO A 38 -8.31 -3.08 8.88
N GLU A 39 -9.37 -2.28 8.76
CA GLU A 39 -10.75 -2.73 8.93
C GLU A 39 -11.25 -3.56 7.74
N LYS A 40 -10.85 -3.22 6.51
CA LYS A 40 -11.20 -3.96 5.28
C LYS A 40 -10.31 -5.17 4.99
N LEU A 41 -9.08 -5.17 5.49
CA LEU A 41 -8.08 -6.24 5.39
C LEU A 41 -7.93 -7.01 6.70
N ASP A 42 -8.92 -6.93 7.60
CA ASP A 42 -8.94 -7.73 8.83
C ASP A 42 -9.24 -9.21 8.51
N LEU A 43 -8.28 -9.89 7.87
CA LEU A 43 -8.32 -11.32 7.60
C LEU A 43 -8.41 -12.13 8.91
N ALA A 44 -8.08 -11.55 10.07
CA ALA A 44 -8.21 -12.20 11.36
C ALA A 44 -9.67 -12.26 11.85
N LYS A 45 -10.50 -11.30 11.46
CA LYS A 45 -11.94 -11.32 11.78
C LYS A 45 -12.76 -12.22 10.87
N ASP A 46 -12.37 -12.39 9.60
CA ASP A 46 -13.22 -13.06 8.61
C ASP A 46 -12.50 -14.15 7.80
N THR A 47 -11.83 -15.07 8.51
CA THR A 47 -11.29 -16.30 7.90
C THR A 47 -12.38 -17.24 7.36
N LEU A 48 -13.66 -17.01 7.72
CA LEU A 48 -14.77 -17.89 7.35
C LEU A 48 -15.13 -17.80 5.86
N GLY A 49 -14.90 -16.65 5.22
CA GLY A 49 -15.16 -16.43 3.79
C GLY A 49 -13.97 -16.66 2.85
N LEU A 50 -12.79 -16.99 3.38
CA LEU A 50 -11.59 -17.22 2.56
C LEU A 50 -11.63 -18.61 1.92
N ASP A 51 -11.37 -18.64 0.61
CA ASP A 51 -11.27 -19.88 -0.16
C ASP A 51 -10.10 -20.75 0.34
N VAL A 52 -10.18 -22.06 0.11
CA VAL A 52 -9.28 -23.04 0.74
C VAL A 52 -7.82 -22.80 0.37
N GLU A 53 -7.58 -22.28 -0.84
CA GLU A 53 -6.26 -21.97 -1.38
C GLU A 53 -5.61 -20.79 -0.64
N VAL A 54 -6.39 -19.74 -0.38
CA VAL A 54 -5.93 -18.55 0.36
C VAL A 54 -5.62 -18.91 1.81
N LYS A 55 -6.43 -19.78 2.42
CA LYS A 55 -6.16 -20.31 3.78
C LYS A 55 -4.85 -21.08 3.86
N ALA A 56 -4.58 -21.94 2.88
CA ALA A 56 -3.35 -22.73 2.84
C ALA A 56 -2.10 -21.84 2.72
N ILE A 57 -2.16 -20.79 1.90
CA ILE A 57 -1.08 -19.81 1.75
C ILE A 57 -0.84 -19.05 3.07
N LEU A 58 -1.90 -18.57 3.71
CA LEU A 58 -1.79 -17.87 5.00
C LEU A 58 -1.23 -18.75 6.11
N GLU A 59 -1.64 -20.02 6.17
CA GLU A 59 -1.10 -20.99 7.13
C GLU A 59 0.39 -21.23 6.89
N HIS A 60 0.82 -21.33 5.63
CA HIS A 60 2.23 -21.49 5.27
C HIS A 60 3.06 -20.29 5.73
N LEU A 61 2.65 -19.08 5.33
CA LEU A 61 3.32 -17.83 5.69
C LEU A 61 3.39 -17.63 7.22
N THR A 62 2.33 -17.97 7.95
CA THR A 62 2.30 -17.85 9.42
C THR A 62 3.25 -18.84 10.10
N LYS A 63 3.40 -20.05 9.54
CA LYS A 63 4.36 -21.05 10.05
C LYS A 63 5.81 -20.63 9.79
N GLU A 64 6.09 -19.97 8.68
CA GLU A 64 7.44 -19.45 8.37
C GLU A 64 7.83 -18.31 9.33
N ASN A 65 6.94 -17.32 9.52
CA ASN A 65 7.18 -16.18 10.43
C ASN A 65 7.38 -16.58 11.92
N LYS A 66 6.79 -17.71 12.36
CA LYS A 66 7.02 -18.26 13.71
C LYS A 66 8.38 -18.94 13.87
N LYS A 67 8.95 -19.50 12.80
CA LYS A 67 10.29 -20.10 12.84
C LYS A 67 11.38 -19.03 12.95
N GLU A 68 11.15 -17.86 12.36
CA GLU A 68 12.11 -16.75 12.37
C GLU A 68 12.18 -16.00 13.72
N ASN A 69 11.10 -15.98 14.50
CA ASN A 69 11.06 -15.34 15.83
C ASN A 69 11.47 -16.25 17.00
N SER A 70 12.05 -17.43 16.72
CA SER A 70 12.47 -18.42 17.71
C SER A 70 13.99 -18.68 17.72
N SER A 71 14.80 -17.79 17.13
CA SER A 71 16.27 -17.87 17.16
C SER A 71 16.87 -16.82 18.10
#